data_AF-A0A2J8QCH0-F1
#
_entry.id   AF-A0A2J8QCH0-F1
#
_cell.length_a   1.000
_cell.length_b   1.000
_cell.length_c   1.000
_cell.angle_alpha   90.00
_cell.angle_beta   90.00
_cell.angle_gamma   90.00
#
_symmetry.space_group_name_H-M   'P 1'
#
loop_
_entity.id
_entity.type
_entity.pdbx_description
1 polymer ?
#
loop_
_entity_poly.entity_id
_entity_poly.type
_entity_poly.pdbx_seq_one_letter_code
_entity_poly.pdbx_strand_id
1 'polypeptide(L)'
;MFDFLDCVADLKGKEVKRAALNELVECVGSTRGVLIEPVYPDIIRMISVNIFRTLPPSENPEFDPEEDEPNLEPSWPHLQLVYEFFLRFLESPDFQPSVAKRYVDQKFVLM
;
A
#
# COMPACT_ATOMS: atom_id res chain seq x y z
N MET A 1 8.02 11.12 1.16
CA MET A 1 7.67 10.05 0.20
C MET A 1 8.90 9.84 -0.67
N PHE A 2 9.27 8.61 -1.02
CA PHE A 2 10.46 8.36 -1.85
C PHE A 2 10.15 8.65 -3.31
N ASP A 3 11.12 9.23 -4.02
CA ASP A 3 11.08 9.34 -5.47
C ASP A 3 11.54 8.01 -6.09
N PHE A 4 10.63 7.31 -6.76
CA PHE A 4 10.91 6.03 -7.42
C PHE A 4 11.24 6.18 -8.90
N LEU A 5 11.06 7.37 -9.48
CA LEU A 5 11.49 7.67 -10.86
C LEU A 5 13.01 7.86 -10.91
N ASP A 6 13.62 8.34 -9.82
CA ASP A 6 15.06 8.31 -9.62
C ASP A 6 15.49 6.98 -8.96
N CYS A 7 15.99 6.04 -9.78
CA CYS A 7 16.42 4.72 -9.32
C CYS A 7 17.66 4.72 -8.43
N VAL A 8 18.46 5.80 -8.40
CA VAL A 8 19.70 5.88 -7.60
C VAL A 8 19.54 6.74 -6.35
N ALA A 9 18.49 7.55 -6.27
CA ALA A 9 18.14 8.29 -5.07
C ALA A 9 17.70 7.36 -3.92
N ASP A 10 18.18 7.68 -2.71
CA ASP A 10 17.73 7.12 -1.43
C ASP A 10 17.66 5.59 -1.37
N LEU A 11 18.54 4.88 -2.07
CA LEU A 11 18.59 3.40 -2.10
C LEU A 11 18.50 2.78 -0.71
N LYS A 12 19.27 3.31 0.25
CA LYS A 12 19.24 2.85 1.64
C LYS A 12 17.88 3.10 2.31
N GLY A 13 17.27 4.26 2.10
CA GLY A 13 15.96 4.60 2.67
C GLY A 13 14.84 3.75 2.09
N LYS A 14 14.90 3.48 0.77
CA LYS A 14 14.00 2.56 0.09
C LYS A 14 14.12 1.15 0.68
N GLU A 15 15.33 0.64 0.85
CA GLU A 15 15.52 -0.70 1.43
C GLU A 15 15.02 -0.78 2.88
N VAL A 16 15.27 0.24 3.71
CA VAL A 16 14.72 0.30 5.08
C VAL A 16 13.19 0.29 5.09
N LYS A 17 12.55 1.07 4.21
CA LYS A 17 11.08 1.05 4.08
C LYS A 17 10.58 -0.32 3.63
N ARG A 18 11.26 -0.96 2.68
CA ARG A 18 10.91 -2.29 2.17
C ARG A 18 10.99 -3.35 3.28
N ALA A 19 12.06 -3.34 4.07
CA ALA A 19 12.22 -4.24 5.21
C ALA A 19 11.12 -4.01 6.27
N ALA A 20 10.87 -2.76 6.64
CA ALA A 20 9.82 -2.42 7.62
C ALA A 20 8.41 -2.85 7.15
N LEU A 21 8.09 -2.68 5.86
CA LEU A 21 6.81 -3.15 5.31
C LEU A 21 6.69 -4.67 5.34
N ASN A 22 7.76 -5.41 5.03
CA ASN A 22 7.76 -6.87 5.16
C ASN A 22 7.52 -7.33 6.61
N GLU A 23 8.21 -6.72 7.58
CA GLU A 23 8.00 -7.03 9.00
C GLU A 23 6.55 -6.78 9.43
N LEU A 24 5.92 -5.71 8.93
CA LEU A 24 4.51 -5.43 9.21
C LEU A 24 3.56 -6.47 8.60
N VAL A 25 3.83 -6.94 7.38
CA VAL A 25 3.06 -8.03 6.73
C VAL A 25 3.15 -9.29 7.57
N GLU A 26 4.37 -9.70 7.96
CA GLU A 26 4.60 -10.87 8.80
C GLU A 26 3.93 -10.74 10.17
N CYS A 27 4.01 -9.56 10.78
CA CYS A 27 3.42 -9.25 12.08
C CYS A 27 1.90 -9.46 12.07
N VAL A 28 1.19 -8.85 11.10
CA VAL A 28 -0.28 -8.98 10.98
C VAL A 28 -0.70 -10.38 10.56
N GLY A 29 0.10 -11.07 9.74
CA GLY A 29 -0.21 -12.43 9.27
C GLY A 29 0.02 -13.52 10.32
N SER A 30 0.99 -13.34 11.22
CA SER A 30 1.46 -14.41 12.12
C SER A 30 1.16 -14.17 13.60
N THR A 31 0.89 -12.92 14.00
CA THR A 31 0.73 -12.54 15.41
C THR A 31 -0.73 -12.24 15.73
N ARG A 32 -1.29 -12.95 16.71
CA ARG A 32 -2.65 -12.69 17.21
C ARG A 32 -2.69 -11.52 18.18
N GLY A 33 -3.81 -10.81 18.21
CA GLY A 33 -4.08 -9.73 19.16
C GLY A 33 -3.37 -8.41 18.85
N VAL A 34 -2.75 -8.28 17.67
CA VAL A 34 -2.06 -7.03 17.26
C VAL A 34 -3.06 -5.94 16.83
N LEU A 35 -4.22 -6.33 16.29
CA LEU A 35 -5.24 -5.40 15.78
C LEU A 35 -6.15 -4.85 16.89
N ILE A 36 -5.57 -4.05 17.77
CA ILE A 36 -6.30 -3.31 18.81
C ILE A 36 -6.85 -1.97 18.28
N GLU A 37 -7.95 -1.46 18.85
CA GLU A 37 -8.61 -0.24 18.33
C GLU A 37 -7.68 0.97 18.09
N PRO A 38 -6.69 1.27 18.97
CA PRO A 38 -5.80 2.42 18.77
C PRO A 38 -4.94 2.34 17.51
N VAL A 39 -4.68 1.16 16.95
CA VAL A 39 -3.78 1.01 15.78
C VAL A 39 -4.49 1.21 14.44
N TYR A 40 -5.82 1.08 14.39
CA TYR A 40 -6.61 1.23 13.16
C TYR A 40 -6.39 2.57 12.43
N PRO A 41 -6.47 3.74 13.08
CA PRO A 41 -6.26 5.01 12.38
C PRO A 41 -4.87 5.12 11.75
N ASP A 42 -3.82 4.63 12.42
CA ASP A 42 -2.46 4.67 11.89
C ASP A 42 -2.24 3.71 10.73
N ILE A 43 -2.82 2.51 10.81
CA ILE A 43 -2.82 1.52 9.73
C ILE A 43 -3.51 2.09 8.49
N ILE A 44 -4.73 2.60 8.64
CA ILE A 44 -5.51 3.17 7.53
C ILE A 44 -4.77 4.37 6.93
N ARG A 45 -4.22 5.26 7.76
CA ARG A 45 -3.39 6.38 7.28
C ARG A 45 -2.17 5.91 6.50
N MET A 46 -1.47 4.88 6.98
CA MET A 46 -0.30 4.31 6.29
C MET A 46 -0.69 3.78 4.92
N ILE A 47 -1.79 3.05 4.82
CA ILE A 47 -2.33 2.53 3.55
C ILE A 47 -2.70 3.69 2.63
N SER A 48 -3.50 4.65 3.10
CA SER A 48 -3.94 5.81 2.31
C SER A 48 -2.80 6.62 1.73
N VAL A 49 -1.76 6.92 2.53
CA VAL A 49 -0.63 7.73 2.08
C VAL A 49 0.21 7.02 1.00
N ASN A 50 0.18 5.69 0.95
CA ASN A 50 0.94 4.92 -0.05
C ASN A 50 0.11 4.59 -1.30
N ILE A 51 -1.19 4.28 -1.16
CA ILE A 51 -2.06 3.84 -2.26
C ILE A 51 -2.72 5.02 -2.97
N PHE A 52 -3.27 5.99 -2.22
CA PHE A 52 -4.02 7.09 -2.82
C PHE A 52 -3.07 8.11 -3.41
N ARG A 53 -2.86 7.98 -4.72
CA ARG A 53 -2.03 8.89 -5.51
C ARG A 53 -2.66 9.07 -6.88
N THR A 54 -2.50 10.26 -7.42
CA THR A 54 -2.86 10.54 -8.80
C THR A 54 -1.96 9.71 -9.71
N LEU A 55 -2.54 8.93 -10.61
CA LEU A 55 -1.79 8.22 -11.63
C LEU A 55 -1.11 9.26 -12.55
N PRO A 56 0.14 9.01 -13.00
CA PRO A 56 0.75 9.85 -14.00
C PRO A 56 -0.12 9.86 -15.27
N PRO A 57 -0.12 10.97 -16.04
CA PRO A 57 -0.81 11.00 -17.32
C PRO A 57 -0.31 9.87 -18.22
N SER A 58 -1.18 9.31 -19.06
CA SER A 58 -0.73 8.32 -20.05
C SER A 58 0.30 8.97 -20.98
N GLU A 59 1.49 8.39 -21.05
CA GLU A 59 2.54 8.81 -21.98
C GLU A 59 2.24 8.37 -23.43
N ASN A 60 1.35 7.39 -23.60
CA ASN A 60 0.91 6.87 -24.89
C ASN A 60 -0.61 7.04 -25.07
N PRO A 61 -1.08 8.05 -25.83
CA PRO A 61 -2.50 8.25 -26.11
C PRO A 61 -3.07 7.26 -27.14
N GLU A 62 -2.22 6.56 -27.90
CA GLU A 62 -2.60 5.58 -28.93
C GLU A 62 -2.36 4.14 -28.45
N PHE A 63 -2.24 3.93 -27.14
CA PHE A 63 -1.90 2.64 -26.53
C PHE A 63 -2.78 1.50 -27.08
N ASP A 64 -2.13 0.52 -27.70
CA ASP A 64 -2.74 -0.73 -28.15
C ASP A 64 -2.46 -1.84 -27.11
N PRO A 65 -3.47 -2.32 -26.38
CA PRO A 65 -3.27 -3.36 -25.37
C PRO A 65 -2.78 -4.71 -25.92
N GLU A 66 -2.87 -4.96 -27.23
CA GLU A 66 -2.38 -6.20 -27.86
C GLU A 66 -0.90 -6.11 -28.28
N GLU A 67 -0.43 -4.92 -28.68
CA GLU A 67 0.91 -4.73 -29.24
C GLU A 67 1.90 -4.02 -28.31
N ASP A 68 1.42 -3.12 -27.43
CA ASP A 68 2.29 -2.30 -26.59
C ASP A 68 2.68 -2.98 -25.27
N GLU A 69 3.93 -2.80 -24.86
CA GLU A 69 4.39 -3.24 -23.54
C GLU A 69 3.74 -2.41 -22.42
N PRO A 70 3.28 -3.04 -21.33
CA PRO A 70 2.67 -2.31 -20.22
C PRO A 70 3.71 -1.49 -19.46
N ASN A 71 3.36 -0.24 -19.13
CA ASN A 71 4.17 0.59 -18.27
C ASN A 71 4.27 -0.02 -16.85
N LEU A 72 5.50 -0.33 -16.43
CA LEU A 72 5.77 -0.84 -15.09
C LEU A 72 5.85 0.31 -14.09
N GLU A 73 5.19 0.15 -12.95
CA GLU A 73 5.24 1.11 -11.85
C GLU A 73 6.56 0.98 -11.06
N PRO A 74 7.44 1.99 -11.05
CA PRO A 74 8.74 1.88 -10.39
C PRO A 74 8.65 1.68 -8.86
N SER A 75 7.58 2.16 -8.22
CA SER A 75 7.35 1.96 -6.79
C SER A 75 6.71 0.61 -6.44
N TRP A 76 6.44 -0.25 -7.43
CA TRP A 76 5.76 -1.53 -7.26
C TRP A 76 6.35 -2.42 -6.16
N PRO A 77 7.69 -2.54 -5.99
CA PRO A 77 8.26 -3.35 -4.90
C PRO A 77 7.83 -2.92 -3.49
N HIS A 78 7.41 -1.67 -3.31
CA HIS A 78 6.88 -1.17 -2.05
C HIS A 78 5.36 -1.21 -2.03
N LEU A 79 4.70 -0.89 -3.14
CA LEU A 79 3.23 -0.91 -3.22
C LEU A 79 2.67 -2.32 -3.06
N GLN A 80 3.33 -3.32 -3.65
CA GLN A 80 2.97 -4.73 -3.48
C GLN A 80 2.86 -5.09 -1.98
N LEU A 81 3.84 -4.68 -1.17
CA LEU A 81 3.83 -4.93 0.27
C LEU A 81 2.73 -4.18 1.01
N VAL A 82 2.39 -2.96 0.59
CA VAL A 82 1.27 -2.20 1.16
C VAL A 82 -0.07 -2.87 0.83
N TYR A 83 -0.26 -3.35 -0.41
CA TYR A 83 -1.44 -4.11 -0.80
C TYR A 83 -1.54 -5.43 -0.06
N GLU A 84 -0.43 -6.17 0.04
CA GLU A 84 -0.38 -7.43 0.78
C GLU A 84 -0.69 -7.21 2.26
N PHE A 85 -0.10 -6.18 2.87
CA PHE A 85 -0.39 -5.79 4.24
C PHE A 85 -1.88 -5.48 4.42
N PHE A 86 -2.46 -4.69 3.51
CA PHE A 86 -3.88 -4.34 3.60
C PHE A 86 -4.78 -5.56 3.46
N LEU A 87 -4.45 -6.48 2.54
CA LEU A 87 -5.17 -7.74 2.38
C LEU A 87 -5.11 -8.59 3.67
N ARG A 88 -3.91 -8.79 4.22
CA ARG A 88 -3.73 -9.53 5.50
C ARG A 88 -4.46 -8.88 6.66
N PHE A 89 -4.48 -7.55 6.72
CA PHE A 89 -5.22 -6.79 7.72
C PHE A 89 -6.73 -7.05 7.64
N LEU A 90 -7.30 -7.09 6.44
CA LEU A 90 -8.72 -7.38 6.22
C LEU A 90 -9.07 -8.86 6.43
N GLU A 91 -8.17 -9.78 6.08
CA GLU A 91 -8.33 -11.23 6.25
C GLU A 91 -8.07 -11.70 7.69
N SER A 92 -7.53 -10.83 8.55
CA SER A 92 -7.17 -11.19 9.92
C SER A 92 -8.41 -11.58 10.73
N PRO A 93 -8.37 -12.69 11.50
CA PRO A 93 -9.48 -13.08 12.37
C PRO A 93 -9.73 -12.07 13.51
N ASP A 94 -8.73 -11.23 13.82
CA ASP A 94 -8.83 -10.19 14.84
C ASP A 94 -9.35 -8.85 14.27
N PHE A 95 -9.66 -8.80 12.97
CA PHE A 95 -10.21 -7.61 12.32
C PHE A 95 -11.61 -7.30 12.85
N GLN A 96 -11.84 -6.02 13.18
CA GLN A 96 -13.09 -5.51 13.74
C GLN A 96 -13.75 -4.52 12.78
N PRO A 97 -14.74 -4.97 11.96
CA PRO A 97 -15.40 -4.11 10.97
C PRO A 97 -16.08 -2.87 11.59
N SER A 98 -16.59 -3.00 12.82
CA SER A 98 -17.24 -1.91 13.57
C SER A 98 -16.31 -0.75 13.90
N VAL A 99 -15.01 -1.02 14.06
CA VAL A 99 -13.96 -0.03 14.31
C VAL A 99 -13.45 0.52 12.97
N ALA A 100 -13.15 -0.37 12.01
CA ALA A 100 -12.62 -0.01 10.70
C ALA A 100 -13.54 0.93 9.91
N LYS A 101 -14.86 0.72 9.94
CA LYS A 101 -15.85 1.56 9.23
C LYS A 101 -15.83 3.05 9.61
N ARG A 102 -15.21 3.40 10.74
CA ARG A 102 -15.04 4.81 11.16
C ARG A 102 -13.96 5.52 10.35
N TYR A 103 -13.08 4.77 9.69
CA TYR A 103 -11.93 5.26 8.93
C TYR A 103 -11.99 4.87 7.45
N VAL A 104 -12.63 3.75 7.13
CA VAL A 104 -12.92 3.28 5.76
C VAL A 104 -14.33 3.74 5.39
N ASP A 105 -14.47 5.04 5.11
CA ASP A 105 -15.73 5.68 4.72
C ASP A 105 -15.90 5.73 3.19
N GLN A 106 -17.00 6.34 2.70
CA GLN A 106 -17.22 6.49 1.25
C GLN A 106 -16.08 7.25 0.57
N LYS A 107 -15.44 8.20 1.25
CA LYS A 107 -14.33 8.95 0.68
C LYS A 107 -13.11 8.05 0.51
N PHE A 108 -12.81 7.18 1.47
CA PHE A 108 -11.75 6.19 1.33
C PHE A 108 -11.99 5.26 0.12
N VAL A 109 -13.24 4.90 -0.17
CA VAL A 109 -13.58 4.03 -1.32
C VAL A 109 -13.45 4.73 -2.67
N LEU A 110 -13.62 6.06 -2.71
CA LEU A 110 -13.56 6.85 -3.95
C LEU A 110 -12.16 7.38 -4.30
N MET A 111 -11.22 7.30 -3.38
CA MET A 111 -9.82 7.75 -3.55
C MET A 111 -8.96 6.64 -4.14
#